data_AF-A0A7L4YBX0-F1
#
_entry.id   AF-A0A7L4YBX0-F1
#
_cell.length_a   1.000
_cell.length_b   1.000
_cell.length_c   1.000
_cell.angle_alpha   90.00
_cell.angle_beta   90.00
_cell.angle_gamma   90.00
#
_symmetry.space_group_name_H-M   'P 1'
#
loop_
_entity.id
_entity.type
_entity.pdbx_description
1 polymer ?
#
loop_
_entity_poly.entity_id
_entity_poly.type
_entity_poly.pdbx_seq_one_letter_code
_entity_poly.pdbx_strand_id
1 'polypeptide(L)'
;MCDGTADPAFHILDDVWQGQSLDGMFISVHSKQYAVASLFHALGPDRAALLPGWCGNFLLTSAEVRTYLPRVEHALSFSTAERALADAQDWLHYSKGEESVLDGPLRVWRAAAQSGLGLCGVALHLS
;
A
#
# COMPACT_ATOMS: atom_id res chain seq x y z
N MET A 1 -29.72 -5.74 -11.85
CA MET A 1 -29.68 -5.19 -13.23
C MET A 1 -29.17 -3.77 -13.09
N CYS A 2 -28.02 -3.45 -13.69
CA CYS A 2 -27.49 -2.09 -13.73
C CYS A 2 -28.06 -1.40 -14.96
N ASP A 3 -28.64 -0.22 -14.80
CA ASP A 3 -29.34 0.56 -15.82
C ASP A 3 -28.43 1.53 -16.60
N GLY A 4 -27.11 1.38 -16.48
CA GLY A 4 -26.15 1.93 -17.46
C GLY A 4 -26.02 3.45 -17.50
N THR A 5 -26.68 4.19 -16.63
CA THR A 5 -26.40 5.62 -16.44
C THR A 5 -25.24 5.76 -15.46
N ALA A 6 -24.02 5.89 -15.99
CA ALA A 6 -22.86 6.26 -15.21
C ALA A 6 -23.08 7.67 -14.64
N ASP A 7 -23.31 7.75 -13.34
CA ASP A 7 -23.21 8.99 -12.57
C ASP A 7 -21.79 9.57 -12.79
N PRO A 8 -21.63 10.87 -13.11
CA PRO A 8 -20.29 11.47 -13.15
C PRO A 8 -19.52 11.39 -11.82
N ALA A 9 -20.20 11.04 -10.71
CA ALA A 9 -19.61 10.69 -9.43
C ALA A 9 -19.39 9.17 -9.22
N PHE A 10 -19.33 8.37 -10.30
CA PHE A 10 -19.05 6.93 -10.23
C PHE A 10 -17.60 6.68 -9.81
N HIS A 11 -17.34 6.73 -8.51
CA HIS A 11 -16.08 6.35 -7.91
C HIS A 11 -16.12 4.85 -7.63
N ILE A 12 -15.49 4.07 -8.51
CA ILE A 12 -15.37 2.60 -8.39
C ILE A 12 -14.87 2.16 -7.00
N LEU A 13 -14.08 3.00 -6.32
CA LEU A 13 -13.60 2.70 -4.96
C LEU A 13 -14.65 2.93 -3.86
N ASP A 14 -15.55 3.88 -4.05
CA ASP A 14 -16.56 4.24 -3.06
C ASP A 14 -17.71 3.21 -3.07
N ASP A 15 -18.14 2.79 -4.27
CA ASP A 15 -19.24 1.84 -4.45
C ASP A 15 -18.91 0.41 -3.99
N VAL A 16 -17.67 -0.05 -4.18
CA VAL A 16 -17.32 -1.42 -3.73
C VAL A 16 -17.23 -1.49 -2.21
N TRP A 17 -16.90 -0.37 -1.54
CA TRP A 17 -16.69 -0.30 -0.08
C TRP A 17 -17.89 0.24 0.71
N GLN A 18 -18.96 0.71 0.04
CA GLN A 18 -20.23 1.06 0.67
C GLN A 18 -20.85 -0.16 1.40
N GLY A 19 -21.05 -0.04 2.71
CA GLY A 19 -21.78 -1.04 3.53
C GLY A 19 -20.91 -1.97 4.39
N GLN A 20 -19.58 -1.83 4.39
CA GLN A 20 -18.73 -2.54 5.37
C GLN A 20 -18.51 -1.68 6.63
N SER A 21 -18.62 -2.30 7.81
CA SER A 21 -18.24 -1.64 9.07
C SER A 21 -16.75 -1.29 9.03
N LEU A 22 -16.42 -0.05 9.39
CA LEU A 22 -15.04 0.45 9.54
C LEU A 22 -14.23 -0.39 10.54
N ASP A 23 -14.89 -1.12 11.45
CA ASP A 23 -14.23 -1.91 12.50
C ASP A 23 -13.45 -3.10 11.94
N GLY A 24 -13.73 -3.51 10.69
CA GLY A 24 -13.03 -4.60 10.00
C GLY A 24 -12.09 -4.14 8.88
N MET A 25 -11.94 -2.83 8.65
CA MET A 25 -11.26 -2.32 7.46
C MET A 25 -10.16 -1.32 7.82
N PHE A 26 -8.93 -1.63 7.42
CA PHE A 26 -7.80 -0.71 7.53
C PHE A 26 -7.49 -0.08 6.17
N ILE A 27 -7.65 1.24 6.06
CA ILE A 27 -7.31 2.02 4.85
C ILE A 27 -6.12 2.93 5.19
N SER A 28 -5.06 2.88 4.38
CA SER A 28 -4.02 3.91 4.34
C SER A 28 -4.01 4.56 2.96
N VAL A 29 -3.91 5.89 2.93
CA VAL A 29 -3.86 6.68 1.69
C VAL A 29 -2.61 7.53 1.72
N HIS A 30 -1.80 7.41 0.67
CA HIS A 30 -0.70 8.34 0.40
C HIS A 30 -1.04 9.13 -0.86
N SER A 31 -1.29 10.45 -0.72
CA SER A 31 -1.72 11.33 -1.80
C SER A 31 -0.56 12.08 -2.50
N LYS A 32 0.68 11.77 -2.16
CA LYS A 32 1.86 12.39 -2.78
C LYS A 32 2.00 11.92 -4.23
N GLN A 33 2.29 12.86 -5.12
CA GLN A 33 2.75 12.51 -6.47
C GLN A 33 3.97 11.58 -6.36
N TYR A 34 3.96 10.49 -7.13
CA TYR A 34 5.07 9.55 -7.21
C TYR A 34 5.38 8.75 -5.93
N ALA A 35 4.44 8.61 -4.99
CA ALA A 35 4.65 7.84 -3.75
C ALA A 35 5.17 6.41 -4.00
N VAL A 36 4.56 5.70 -4.95
CA VAL A 36 5.01 4.36 -5.36
C VAL A 36 6.41 4.41 -5.96
N ALA A 37 6.71 5.39 -6.82
CA ALA A 37 8.03 5.49 -7.43
C ALA A 37 9.13 5.81 -6.39
N SER A 38 8.84 6.70 -5.43
CA SER A 38 9.78 7.01 -4.33
C SER A 38 10.06 5.79 -3.47
N LEU A 39 9.01 5.03 -3.12
CA LEU A 39 9.17 3.77 -2.38
C LEU A 39 10.09 2.80 -3.14
N PHE A 40 9.80 2.51 -4.41
CA PHE A 40 10.60 1.56 -5.18
C PHE A 40 12.04 2.05 -5.41
N HIS A 41 12.24 3.36 -5.54
CA HIS A 41 13.59 3.93 -5.61
C HIS A 41 14.35 3.74 -4.30
N ALA A 42 13.70 4.03 -3.17
CA ALA A 42 14.30 3.90 -1.84
C ALA A 42 14.62 2.45 -1.44
N LEU A 43 13.80 1.49 -1.88
CA LEU A 43 14.07 0.06 -1.67
C LEU A 43 15.23 -0.48 -2.51
N GLY A 44 15.39 0.07 -3.72
CA GLY A 44 16.26 -0.51 -4.73
C GLY A 44 15.73 -1.84 -5.29
N PRO A 45 16.36 -2.37 -6.35
CA PRO A 45 15.84 -3.48 -7.12
C PRO A 45 15.73 -4.79 -6.33
N ASP A 46 16.71 -5.08 -5.47
CA ASP A 46 16.78 -6.37 -4.76
C ASP A 46 15.63 -6.53 -3.76
N ARG A 47 15.34 -5.49 -2.98
CA ARG A 47 14.21 -5.49 -2.03
C ARG A 47 12.88 -5.36 -2.76
N ALA A 48 12.81 -4.55 -3.81
CA ALA A 48 11.59 -4.40 -4.62
C ALA A 48 11.14 -5.74 -5.24
N ALA A 49 12.06 -6.60 -5.67
CA ALA A 49 11.75 -7.92 -6.23
C ALA A 49 11.04 -8.89 -5.26
N LEU A 50 11.08 -8.58 -3.96
CA LEU A 50 10.42 -9.38 -2.93
C LEU A 50 8.94 -9.03 -2.77
N LEU A 51 8.53 -7.83 -3.17
CA LEU A 51 7.16 -7.36 -3.03
C LEU A 51 6.23 -8.01 -4.07
N PRO A 52 5.03 -8.45 -3.67
CA PRO A 52 4.01 -8.89 -4.61
C PRO A 52 3.34 -7.68 -5.27
N GLY A 53 2.86 -7.84 -6.50
CA GLY A 53 2.18 -6.76 -7.25
C GLY A 53 3.17 -5.69 -7.73
N TRP A 54 3.69 -5.87 -8.94
CA TRP A 54 4.57 -4.87 -9.55
C TRP A 54 3.71 -3.65 -9.91
N CYS A 55 4.13 -2.45 -9.48
CA CYS A 55 3.53 -1.17 -9.88
C CYS A 55 2.15 -0.81 -9.25
N GLY A 56 1.91 -1.18 -7.99
CA GLY A 56 0.96 -0.42 -7.14
C GLY A 56 -0.50 -0.85 -7.15
N ASN A 57 -0.89 -1.81 -8.01
CA ASN A 57 -2.23 -2.39 -7.99
C ASN A 57 -2.18 -3.89 -7.71
N PHE A 58 -2.88 -4.33 -6.67
CA PHE A 58 -3.05 -5.76 -6.39
C PHE A 58 -4.28 -6.01 -5.52
N LEU A 59 -4.81 -7.22 -5.60
CA LEU A 59 -5.83 -7.74 -4.71
C LEU A 59 -5.39 -9.13 -4.23
N LEU A 60 -5.24 -9.28 -2.92
CA LEU A 60 -4.80 -10.51 -2.27
C LEU A 60 -5.86 -11.02 -1.31
N THR A 61 -6.09 -12.31 -1.34
CA THR A 61 -6.84 -13.03 -0.32
C THR A 61 -6.06 -13.06 1.01
N SER A 62 -6.75 -13.36 2.12
CA SER A 62 -6.06 -13.47 3.43
C SER A 62 -5.04 -14.61 3.47
N ALA A 63 -5.23 -15.66 2.66
CA ALA A 63 -4.25 -16.73 2.51
C ALA A 63 -2.98 -16.21 1.83
N GLU A 64 -3.12 -15.49 0.71
CA GLU A 64 -2.00 -14.90 -0.01
C GLU A 64 -1.27 -13.83 0.84
N VAL A 65 -1.99 -13.04 1.62
CA VAL A 65 -1.37 -12.11 2.60
C VAL A 65 -0.43 -12.87 3.54
N ARG A 66 -0.89 -13.96 4.15
CA ARG A 66 -0.04 -14.80 5.02
C ARG A 66 1.14 -15.42 4.26
N THR A 67 0.93 -15.82 3.01
CA THR A 67 1.98 -16.40 2.16
C THR A 67 3.07 -15.39 1.80
N TYR A 68 2.70 -14.14 1.47
CA TYR A 68 3.65 -13.12 1.04
C TYR A 68 4.26 -12.31 2.19
N LEU A 69 3.62 -12.27 3.37
CA LEU A 69 4.07 -11.44 4.50
C LEU A 69 5.56 -11.60 4.82
N PRO A 70 6.16 -12.81 4.92
CA PRO A 70 7.59 -12.93 5.24
C PRO A 70 8.51 -12.24 4.23
N ARG A 71 8.15 -12.25 2.94
CA ARG A 71 8.91 -11.56 1.88
C ARG A 71 8.77 -10.05 1.99
N VAL A 72 7.56 -9.58 2.28
CA VAL A 72 7.27 -8.15 2.49
C VAL A 72 7.99 -7.63 3.73
N GLU A 73 8.00 -8.41 4.81
CA GLU A 73 8.76 -8.10 6.02
C GLU A 73 10.25 -8.00 5.74
N HIS A 74 10.81 -8.91 4.94
CA HIS A 74 12.21 -8.82 4.53
C HIS A 74 12.49 -7.58 3.69
N ALA A 75 11.61 -7.25 2.74
CA ALA A 75 11.76 -6.08 1.87
C ALA A 75 11.75 -4.76 2.65
N LEU A 76 10.86 -4.64 3.65
CA LEU A 76 10.55 -3.39 4.35
C LEU A 76 11.14 -3.31 5.77
N SER A 77 11.87 -4.34 6.22
CA SER A 77 12.64 -4.27 7.47
C SER A 77 14.08 -3.87 7.18
N PHE A 78 14.52 -2.80 7.83
CA PHE A 78 15.84 -2.22 7.65
C PHE A 78 16.62 -2.28 8.96
N SER A 79 17.90 -2.61 8.89
CA SER A 79 18.86 -2.21 9.93
C SER A 79 18.98 -0.68 9.98
N THR A 80 19.58 -0.13 11.04
CA THR A 80 19.78 1.32 11.18
C THR A 80 20.52 1.93 9.99
N ALA A 81 21.55 1.26 9.47
CA ALA A 81 22.32 1.74 8.33
C ALA A 81 21.52 1.70 7.03
N GLU A 82 20.80 0.59 6.79
CA GLU A 82 19.93 0.46 5.61
C GLU A 82 18.78 1.46 5.65
N ARG A 83 18.24 1.76 6.84
CA ARG A 83 17.19 2.76 7.02
C ARG A 83 17.68 4.15 6.63
N ALA A 84 18.86 4.55 7.12
CA ALA A 84 19.45 5.84 6.76
C ALA A 84 19.68 5.99 5.24
N LEU A 85 20.07 4.90 4.57
CA LEU A 85 20.21 4.89 3.11
C LEU A 85 18.84 5.00 2.42
N ALA A 86 17.84 4.23 2.84
CA ALA A 86 16.50 4.27 2.27
C ALA A 86 15.85 5.66 2.47
N ASP A 87 15.98 6.26 3.66
CA ASP A 87 15.50 7.61 3.95
C ASP A 87 16.19 8.67 3.06
N ALA A 88 17.48 8.49 2.73
CA ALA A 88 18.20 9.39 1.83
C ALA A 88 17.79 9.25 0.35
N GLN A 89 17.21 8.10 -0.03
CA GLN A 89 16.69 7.84 -1.38
C GLN A 89 15.19 8.14 -1.51
N ASP A 90 14.45 8.22 -0.41
CA ASP A 90 13.06 8.68 -0.42
C ASP A 90 13.02 10.19 -0.64
N TRP A 91 12.63 10.61 -1.85
CA TRP A 91 12.58 12.03 -2.22
C TRP A 91 11.31 12.75 -1.75
N LEU A 92 10.38 12.05 -1.08
CA LEU A 92 9.15 12.64 -0.58
C LEU A 92 9.40 13.46 0.69
N HIS A 93 8.65 14.54 0.82
CA HIS A 93 8.65 15.37 2.01
C HIS A 93 7.42 15.04 2.86
N TYR A 94 7.65 14.70 4.13
CA TYR A 94 6.59 14.37 5.08
C TYR A 94 6.37 15.50 6.08
N SER A 95 5.11 15.86 6.28
CA SER A 95 4.72 16.78 7.35
C SER A 95 4.81 16.10 8.71
N LYS A 96 4.84 16.88 9.81
CA LYS A 96 4.86 16.31 11.17
C LYS A 96 3.64 15.40 11.38
N GLY A 97 3.89 14.14 11.71
CA GLY A 97 2.85 13.13 11.91
C GLY A 97 2.36 12.44 10.64
N GLU A 98 2.86 12.84 9.47
CA GLU A 98 2.65 12.10 8.22
C GLU A 98 3.56 10.86 8.21
N GLU A 99 3.00 9.72 7.83
CA GLU A 99 3.74 8.46 7.78
C GLU A 99 4.56 8.34 6.49
N SER A 100 5.81 7.88 6.62
CA SER A 100 6.67 7.61 5.47
C SER A 100 6.14 6.44 4.63
N VAL A 101 6.35 6.51 3.31
CA VAL A 101 6.07 5.38 2.41
C VAL A 101 6.90 4.13 2.74
N LEU A 102 7.99 4.27 3.51
CA LEU A 102 8.79 3.14 3.99
C LEU A 102 8.14 2.40 5.17
N ASP A 103 7.25 3.05 5.92
CA ASP A 103 6.65 2.50 7.14
C ASP A 103 5.20 2.04 6.93
N GLY A 104 4.41 2.84 6.21
CA GLY A 104 2.99 2.60 5.99
C GLY A 104 2.64 1.22 5.40
N PRO A 105 3.29 0.80 4.29
CA PRO A 105 2.99 -0.49 3.68
C PRO A 105 3.17 -1.67 4.64
N LEU A 106 4.30 -1.75 5.34
CA LEU A 106 4.56 -2.87 6.25
C LEU A 106 3.54 -2.93 7.40
N ARG A 107 3.14 -1.77 7.92
CA ARG A 107 2.11 -1.67 8.95
C ARG A 107 0.76 -2.21 8.46
N VAL A 108 0.34 -1.86 7.23
CA VAL A 108 -0.91 -2.37 6.61
C VAL A 108 -0.85 -3.89 6.44
N TRP A 109 0.28 -4.40 5.95
CA TRP A 109 0.49 -5.84 5.76
C TRP A 109 0.37 -6.63 7.07
N ARG A 110 0.99 -6.13 8.15
CA ARG A 110 0.90 -6.75 9.48
C ARG A 110 -0.52 -6.69 10.04
N ALA A 111 -1.20 -5.56 9.89
CA ALA A 111 -2.58 -5.41 10.34
C ALA A 111 -3.53 -6.38 9.62
N ALA A 112 -3.44 -6.49 8.28
CA ALA A 112 -4.25 -7.43 7.52
C ALA A 112 -4.00 -8.88 7.93
N ALA A 113 -2.73 -9.26 8.13
CA ALA A 113 -2.37 -10.60 8.56
C ALA A 113 -2.88 -10.94 9.97
N GLN A 114 -2.74 -10.01 10.92
CA GLN A 114 -3.22 -10.17 12.30
C GLN A 114 -4.75 -10.32 12.37
N SER A 115 -5.48 -9.60 11.51
CA SER A 115 -6.94 -9.64 11.45
C SER A 115 -7.49 -10.73 10.52
N GLY A 116 -6.63 -11.52 9.85
CA GLY A 116 -7.07 -12.55 8.91
C GLY A 116 -7.75 -12.01 7.65
N LEU A 117 -7.44 -10.77 7.25
CA LEU A 117 -8.04 -10.06 6.13
C LEU A 117 -7.21 -10.20 4.85
N GLY A 118 -7.87 -9.98 3.70
CA GLY A 118 -7.19 -9.73 2.43
C GLY A 118 -6.57 -8.32 2.39
N LEU A 119 -5.83 -8.02 1.32
CA LEU A 119 -5.21 -6.70 1.14
C LEU A 119 -5.37 -6.24 -0.30
N CYS A 120 -5.80 -4.99 -0.46
CA CYS A 120 -5.93 -4.33 -1.74
C CYS A 120 -4.99 -3.13 -1.78
N GLY A 121 -4.14 -3.06 -2.80
CA GLY A 121 -3.35 -1.88 -3.12
C GLY A 121 -3.91 -1.27 -4.40
N VAL A 122 -4.17 0.04 -4.39
CA VAL A 122 -4.58 0.77 -5.60
C VAL A 122 -3.80 2.07 -5.71
N ALA A 123 -3.14 2.28 -6.84
CA ALA A 123 -2.53 3.53 -7.26
C ALA A 123 -3.41 4.19 -8.33
N LEU A 124 -3.86 5.41 -8.05
CA LEU A 124 -4.70 6.18 -8.95
C LEU A 124 -3.99 7.48 -9.31
N HIS A 125 -4.16 7.89 -10.56
CA HIS A 125 -3.82 9.24 -10.99
C HIS A 125 -5.13 10.01 -11.17
N LEU A 126 -5.31 11.08 -10.40
CA LEU A 126 -6.44 11.97 -10.55
C LEU A 126 -6.04 13.09 -11.51
N SER A 127 -6.69 13.13 -12.67
CA SER A 127 -6.54 14.16 -13.71
C SER A 127 -7.53 15.30 -13.52
#